data_AF-A0A383EZZ0-F1
#
_entry.id   AF-A0A383EZZ0-F1
#
_cell.length_a   1.000
_cell.length_b   1.000
_cell.length_c   1.000
_cell.angle_alpha   90.00
_cell.angle_beta   90.00
_cell.angle_gamma   90.00
#
_symmetry.space_group_name_H-M   'P 1'
#
loop_
_entity.id
_entity.type
_entity.pdbx_description
1 polymer ?
#
loop_
_entity_poly.entity_id
_entity_poly.type
_entity_poly.pdbx_seq_one_letter_code
_entity_poly.pdbx_strand_id
1 'polypeptide(L)' 'MPRGEFGKKIISRHMDEIEHFFYCPNCGETISMLVDLNFNNQLYIEDCEVCCRPIEISFTAVDGVIESWTASRTG' A
#
# COMPACT_ATOMS: atom_id res chain seq x y z
N MET A 1 40.19 5.90 14.39
CA MET A 1 39.70 4.64 14.99
C MET A 1 38.58 4.10 14.11
N PRO A 2 38.75 2.97 13.41
CA PRO A 2 37.71 2.43 12.52
C PRO A 2 36.68 1.69 13.36
N ARG A 3 35.41 2.11 13.32
CA ARG A 3 34.29 1.32 13.85
C ARG A 3 33.75 0.48 12.69
N GLY A 4 33.78 -0.84 12.90
CA GLY A 4 33.67 -1.87 11.87
C GLY A 4 32.36 -1.89 11.11
N GLU A 5 32.47 -2.27 9.83
CA GLU A 5 31.37 -2.70 8.98
C GLU A 5 30.82 -4.04 9.49
N PHE A 6 29.74 -3.99 10.26
CA PHE A 6 28.92 -5.15 10.56
C PHE A 6 28.17 -5.57 9.28
N GLY A 7 28.59 -6.69 8.68
CA GLY A 7 27.74 -7.60 7.91
C GLY A 7 26.80 -7.00 6.86
N LYS A 8 27.35 -6.42 5.78
CA LYS A 8 26.61 -6.22 4.52
C LYS A 8 26.37 -7.57 3.84
N LYS A 9 25.40 -8.34 4.35
CA LYS A 9 24.83 -9.54 3.72
C LYS A 9 23.42 -9.65 4.32
N ILE A 10 22.40 -9.01 3.75
CA ILE A 10 21.52 -9.59 2.72
C ILE A 10 21.05 -8.48 1.74
N ILE A 11 21.28 -8.69 0.44
CA ILE A 11 20.53 -8.19 -0.73
C ILE A 11 19.00 -8.11 -0.45
N SER A 12 18.17 -7.14 -0.84
CA SER A 12 17.92 -6.52 -2.14
C SER A 12 17.01 -5.29 -1.90
N ARG A 13 17.14 -4.26 -2.75
CA ARG A 13 16.33 -3.03 -2.74
C ARG A 13 14.93 -3.27 -3.30
N HIS A 14 14.07 -4.02 -2.61
CA HIS A 14 12.65 -4.04 -2.95
C HIS A 14 11.95 -2.95 -2.16
N MET A 15 11.77 -1.83 -2.84
CA MET A 15 11.03 -0.66 -2.38
C MET A 15 10.04 -0.39 -3.51
N ASP A 16 9.22 -1.40 -3.78
CA ASP A 16 8.27 -1.42 -4.88
C ASP A 16 6.99 -0.76 -4.37
N GLU A 17 7.05 0.57 -4.22
CA GLU A 17 5.91 1.41 -3.89
C GLU A 17 5.31 2.00 -5.17
N ILE A 18 3.99 1.90 -5.33
CA ILE A 18 3.29 2.48 -6.48
C ILE A 18 2.17 3.41 -6.04
N GLU A 19 1.83 4.39 -6.88
CA GLU A 19 0.60 5.14 -6.73
C GLU A 19 -0.56 4.38 -7.40
N HIS A 20 -1.57 4.00 -6.61
CA HIS A 20 -2.75 3.28 -7.09
C HIS A 20 -3.99 4.17 -7.03
N PHE A 21 -4.67 4.32 -8.16
CA PHE A 21 -5.86 5.17 -8.31
C PHE A 21 -7.14 4.33 -8.25
N PHE A 22 -8.12 4.78 -7.47
CA PHE A 22 -9.40 4.09 -7.30
C PHE A 22 -10.52 5.08 -6.95
N TYR A 23 -11.77 4.62 -7.02
CA TYR A 23 -12.93 5.42 -6.63
C TYR A 23 -13.22 5.25 -5.14
N CYS A 24 -13.38 6.36 -4.43
CA CYS A 24 -13.80 6.35 -3.03
C CYS A 24 -15.22 5.74 -2.91
N PRO A 25 -15.43 4.69 -2.10
CA PRO A 25 -16.75 4.07 -1.94
C PRO A 25 -17.73 4.93 -1.12
N ASN A 26 -17.27 6.05 -0.54
CA ASN A 26 -18.09 6.97 0.25
C ASN A 26 -18.60 8.16 -0.55
N CYS A 27 -17.75 8.86 -1.30
CA CYS A 27 -18.14 10.06 -2.08
C CYS A 27 -18.13 9.87 -3.61
N GLY A 28 -17.50 8.79 -4.11
CA GLY A 28 -17.41 8.52 -5.55
C GLY A 28 -16.29 9.27 -6.30
N GLU A 29 -15.54 10.12 -5.62
CA GLU A 29 -14.38 10.81 -6.21
C GLU A 29 -13.24 9.85 -6.54
N THR A 30 -12.45 10.18 -7.56
CA THR A 30 -11.21 9.45 -7.86
C THR A 30 -10.10 9.94 -6.93
N ILE A 31 -9.50 9.03 -6.18
CA ILE A 31 -8.40 9.31 -5.24
C ILE A 31 -7.24 8.36 -5.53
N SER A 32 -6.05 8.66 -4.99
CA SER A 32 -4.89 7.76 -5.05
C SER A 32 -4.30 7.47 -3.67
N MET A 33 -3.51 6.41 -3.59
CA MET A 33 -2.68 6.13 -2.41
C MET A 33 -1.39 5.44 -2.80
N LEU A 34 -0.39 5.52 -1.92
CA LEU A 34 0.85 4.75 -2.05
C LEU A 34 0.63 3.33 -1.54
N VAL A 35 0.95 2.35 -2.39
CA VAL A 35 0.81 0.92 -2.11
C VAL A 35 2.19 0.30 -2.06
N ASP A 36 2.54 -0.28 -0.91
CA ASP A 36 3.73 -1.10 -0.76
C ASP A 36 3.45 -2.52 -1.31
N LEU A 37 4.24 -2.97 -2.29
CA LEU A 37 4.09 -4.29 -2.92
C LEU A 37 5.04 -5.34 -2.33
N ASN A 38 5.75 -5.02 -1.25
CA ASN A 38 6.70 -5.93 -0.58
C ASN A 38 6.01 -7.03 0.25
N PHE A 39 4.71 -6.91 0.50
CA PHE A 39 3.95 -7.88 1.29
C PHE A 39 2.75 -8.38 0.49
N ASN A 40 2.43 -9.67 0.66
CA ASN A 40 1.37 -10.30 -0.13
C ASN A 40 -0.01 -9.76 0.24
N ASN A 41 -0.57 -10.19 1.37
CA ASN A 41 -1.94 -9.82 1.77
C ASN A 41 -1.90 -8.68 2.76
N GLN A 42 -2.63 -7.62 2.44
CA GLN A 42 -2.64 -6.40 3.23
C GLN A 42 -4.08 -5.94 3.43
N LEU A 43 -4.35 -5.50 4.66
CA LEU A 43 -5.64 -4.96 5.09
C LEU A 43 -5.39 -3.78 6.00
N TYR A 44 -5.88 -2.61 5.61
CA TYR A 44 -5.79 -1.40 6.43
C TYR A 44 -6.94 -0.45 6.17
N ILE A 45 -7.10 0.52 7.07
CA ILE A 45 -8.11 1.58 6.97
C ILE A 45 -7.37 2.89 6.66
N GLU A 46 -7.78 3.55 5.60
CA GLU A 46 -7.31 4.87 5.19
C GLU A 46 -8.49 5.83 5.05
N ASP A 47 -8.27 7.11 5.36
CA ASP A 47 -9.29 8.13 5.18
C ASP A 47 -9.29 8.68 3.75
N CYS A 48 -10.47 8.86 3.16
CA CYS A 48 -10.60 9.54 1.87
C CYS A 48 -10.05 10.97 1.94
N GLU A 49 -9.10 11.34 1.07
CA GLU A 49 -8.53 12.69 1.02
C GLU A 49 -9.54 13.79 0.65
N VAL A 50 -10.67 13.42 0.03
CA VAL A 50 -11.72 14.38 -0.38
C VAL A 50 -12.82 14.51 0.66
N CYS A 51 -13.35 13.39 1.16
CA CYS A 51 -14.52 13.40 2.05
C CYS A 51 -14.22 13.00 3.50
N CYS A 52 -12.96 12.73 3.84
CA CYS A 52 -12.47 12.36 5.17
C CYS A 52 -13.26 11.22 5.83
N ARG A 53 -13.80 10.30 5.03
CA ARG A 53 -14.50 9.11 5.53
C ARG A 53 -13.58 7.89 5.42
N PRO A 54 -13.57 7.03 6.43
CA PRO A 54 -12.74 5.83 6.42
C PRO A 54 -13.13 4.86 5.30
N ILE A 55 -12.11 4.28 4.69
CA ILE A 55 -12.18 3.27 3.64
C ILE A 55 -11.37 2.07 4.13
N GLU A 56 -11.99 0.89 4.15
CA GLU A 56 -11.27 -0.37 4.35
C GLU A 56 -10.70 -0.83 3.02
N ILE A 57 -9.39 -1.01 2.96
CA ILE A 57 -8.66 -1.42 1.77
C ILE A 57 -8.04 -2.78 2.01
N SER A 58 -8.33 -3.71 1.11
CA SER A 58 -7.84 -5.08 1.11
C SER A 58 -7.27 -5.41 -0.27
N PHE A 59 -6.02 -5.84 -0.33
CA PHE A 59 -5.38 -6.21 -1.59
C PHE A 59 -4.35 -7.32 -1.41
N THR A 60 -4.05 -7.99 -2.52
CA THR A 60 -2.98 -8.97 -2.62
C THR A 60 -1.96 -8.51 -3.67
N ALA A 61 -0.69 -8.44 -3.29
CA ALA A 61 0.43 -8.22 -4.21
C ALA A 61 1.27 -9.49 -4.38
N VAL A 62 1.66 -9.82 -5.62
CA VAL A 62 2.54 -10.93 -5.95
C VAL A 62 3.53 -10.45 -7.00
N ASP A 63 4.83 -10.70 -6.78
CA ASP A 63 5.92 -10.32 -7.69
C ASP A 63 5.88 -8.84 -8.15
N GLY A 64 5.53 -7.93 -7.23
CA GLY A 64 5.46 -6.49 -7.53
C GLY A 64 4.24 -6.07 -8.36
N VAL A 65 3.18 -6.88 -8.38
CA VAL A 65 1.92 -6.57 -9.07
C VAL A 65 0.73 -6.79 -8.14
N ILE A 66 -0.25 -5.88 -8.19
CA ILE A 66 -1.53 -6.06 -7.48
C ILE A 66 -2.37 -7.08 -8.24
N GLU A 67 -2.63 -8.25 -7.63
CA GLU A 67 -3.49 -9.29 -8.19
C GLU A 67 -4.96 -9.13 -7.80
N SER A 68 -5.22 -8.59 -6.62
CA SER A 68 -6.58 -8.34 -6.12
C SER A 68 -6.65 -6.98 -5.43
N TRP A 69 -7.79 -6.31 -5.54
CA TRP A 69 -8.03 -5.02 -4.89
C TRP A 69 -9.48 -4.90 -4.48
N THR A 70 -9.73 -4.42 -3.26
CA THR A 70 -11.04 -4.06 -2.76
C THR A 70 -10.92 -2.80 -1.90
N ALA A 71 -11.76 -1.82 -2.19
CA ALA A 71 -11.97 -0.64 -1.36
C ALA A 71 -13.44 -0.60 -0.95
N SER A 72 -13.71 -0.66 0.35
CA SER A 72 -15.07 -0.74 0.88
C SER A 72 -15.30 0.28 2.00
N ARG A 73 -16.57 0.55 2.31
CA ARG A 73 -16.92 1.46 3.41
C ARG A 73 -16.72 0.68 4.71
N THR A 74 -15.99 1.25 5.66
CA THR A 74 -15.98 0.69 7.03
C THR A 74 -17.39 0.77 7.60
N GLY A 75 -17.88 -0.34 8.13
CA GLY A 75 -19.21 -0.46 8.74
C GLY A 75 -19.41 0.40 9.98
#